data_AF-A0A453DVI6-F1
#
_entry.id   AF-A0A453DVI6-F1
#
_cell.length_a   1.000
_cell.length_b   1.000
_cell.length_c   1.000
_cell.angle_alpha   90.00
_cell.angle_beta   90.00
_cell.angle_gamma   90.00
#
_symmetry.space_group_name_H-M   'P 1'
#
loop_
_entity.id
_entity.type
_entity.pdbx_description
1 polymer ?
#
loop_
_entity_poly.entity_id
_entity_poly.type
_entity_poly.pdbx_seq_one_letter_code
_entity_poly.pdbx_strand_id
1 'polypeptide(L)'
;PAPHATPTTPSSPAANHSYNIDCGGAADFTSAFGRRWLADRFFSAGGNAGMVAEPHRFPQPQERTLRFFPPASAGKSSCYSLPLAPGRYYLRVFSVYDNYDSKLRSPSFDVSAAATLVLSFRSPWPETAARYGAYSDLIFPASSDAEAATDVCFYSLSTDAPVVASIEVAPVHPLAYDGATTGADVVLVNYGRLTCGNGLFGPGFTNDSDAFSRVWQAGTDFRNNDLTYDAITAGGRKIFGSNQPPNYFPTKMYRSAVTTGGDASKEIEYLMPVDTRMSYMVWLHFAEIDAGVRAPGQRVFDVMLAGRNVTRIDIFKQVGGFTAFKWTYIVENLTSSTMSVRLVPVVGRPILCGLENYAMVPLETRTVPHQAAAMKALKDSLKIPARMGWNGDPCAPRTWDAWEGVTCHPGNKGLVITQLDLASQGLKGFIADEISYLTDLELEL
;
A
#
# COMPACT_ATOMS: atom_id res chain seq x y z
N PRO A 1 -35.39 33.98 -32.78
CA PRO A 1 -35.09 32.55 -33.06
C PRO A 1 -33.62 32.26 -32.79
N ALA A 2 -33.30 31.97 -31.52
CA ALA A 2 -31.97 31.59 -31.08
C ALA A 2 -31.77 30.07 -31.30
N PRO A 3 -30.58 29.60 -31.72
CA PRO A 3 -30.36 28.19 -31.97
C PRO A 3 -30.20 27.42 -30.64
N HIS A 4 -30.90 26.30 -30.55
CA HIS A 4 -30.76 25.30 -29.49
C HIS A 4 -29.34 24.72 -29.47
N ALA A 5 -28.69 24.77 -28.31
CA ALA A 5 -27.49 23.97 -28.03
C ALA A 5 -27.92 22.54 -27.68
N THR A 6 -27.59 21.59 -28.53
CA THR A 6 -27.66 20.15 -28.26
C THR A 6 -26.61 19.75 -27.20
N PRO A 7 -26.97 18.93 -26.20
CA PRO A 7 -26.01 18.43 -25.23
C PRO A 7 -25.10 17.38 -25.87
N THR A 8 -23.80 17.61 -25.79
CA THR A 8 -22.77 16.64 -26.18
C THR A 8 -22.61 15.57 -25.11
N THR A 9 -23.01 14.34 -25.43
CA THR A 9 -22.27 13.11 -25.06
C THR A 9 -21.65 12.57 -26.36
N PRO A 10 -20.62 11.69 -26.38
CA PRO A 10 -20.11 10.80 -25.31
C PRO A 10 -18.55 10.64 -25.25
N SER A 11 -17.99 10.00 -24.21
CA SER A 11 -16.81 9.12 -24.37
C SER A 11 -16.45 8.22 -23.16
N SER A 12 -16.47 6.91 -23.42
CA SER A 12 -15.62 5.83 -22.88
C SER A 12 -15.84 5.30 -21.45
N PRO A 13 -15.83 3.96 -21.24
CA PRO A 13 -15.67 3.38 -19.91
C PRO A 13 -14.35 3.88 -19.31
N ALA A 14 -14.37 4.24 -18.03
CA ALA A 14 -13.22 4.79 -17.33
C ALA A 14 -12.00 3.90 -17.55
N ALA A 15 -10.99 4.43 -18.26
CA ALA A 15 -9.66 3.83 -18.22
C ALA A 15 -9.22 3.77 -16.76
N ASN A 16 -8.57 2.70 -16.33
CA ASN A 16 -8.01 2.58 -14.98
C ASN A 16 -6.95 3.67 -14.78
N HIS A 17 -7.36 4.84 -14.31
CA HIS A 17 -6.49 6.00 -14.15
C HIS A 17 -5.62 5.87 -12.89
N SER A 18 -4.38 6.35 -13.00
CA SER A 18 -3.51 6.58 -11.86
C SER A 18 -3.72 7.99 -11.31
N TYR A 19 -3.61 8.16 -9.99
CA TYR A 19 -3.61 9.47 -9.34
C TYR A 19 -2.33 9.62 -8.51
N ASN A 20 -1.67 10.78 -8.60
CA ASN A 20 -0.62 11.19 -7.68
C ASN A 20 -1.08 12.50 -7.06
N ILE A 21 -1.31 12.53 -5.75
CA ILE A 21 -1.91 13.65 -5.02
C ILE A 21 -0.87 14.23 -4.06
N ASP A 22 -0.60 15.52 -4.22
CA ASP A 22 0.22 16.31 -3.30
C ASP A 22 -0.68 16.82 -2.17
N CYS A 23 -0.66 16.15 -1.02
CA CYS A 23 -1.54 16.43 0.10
C CYS A 23 -1.07 17.70 0.80
N GLY A 24 -1.91 18.73 0.87
CA GLY A 24 -1.57 20.09 1.29
C GLY A 24 -1.17 21.00 0.12
N GLY A 25 -0.96 20.44 -1.07
CA GLY A 25 -0.53 21.16 -2.27
C GLY A 25 -1.65 21.99 -2.90
N ALA A 26 -1.32 23.22 -3.31
CA ALA A 26 -2.29 24.18 -3.84
C ALA A 26 -2.48 24.13 -5.37
N ALA A 27 -1.56 23.49 -6.11
CA ALA A 27 -1.57 23.49 -7.56
C ALA A 27 -1.03 22.18 -8.15
N ASP A 28 -1.53 21.82 -9.33
CA ASP A 28 -0.98 20.71 -10.13
C ASP A 28 0.46 21.05 -10.54
N PHE A 29 1.33 20.05 -10.57
CA PHE A 29 2.69 20.20 -11.10
C PHE A 29 3.15 18.93 -11.81
N THR A 30 4.29 19.01 -12.49
CA THR A 30 4.98 17.83 -13.04
C THR A 30 6.33 17.71 -12.37
N SER A 31 6.63 16.55 -11.79
CA SER A 31 7.90 16.32 -11.11
C SER A 31 9.07 16.26 -12.10
N ALA A 32 10.31 16.31 -11.57
CA ALA A 32 11.52 16.17 -12.38
C ALA A 32 11.58 14.84 -13.18
N PHE A 33 10.82 13.83 -12.76
CA PHE A 33 10.71 12.53 -13.45
C PHE A 33 9.50 12.45 -14.40
N GLY A 34 8.88 13.58 -14.75
CA GLY A 34 7.76 13.64 -15.69
C GLY A 34 6.43 13.13 -15.13
N ARG A 35 6.31 12.93 -13.82
CA ARG A 35 5.04 12.52 -13.19
C ARG A 35 4.16 13.72 -12.95
N ARG A 36 2.92 13.67 -13.44
CA ARG A 36 1.90 14.66 -13.09
C ARG A 36 1.41 14.41 -11.66
N TRP A 37 1.44 15.47 -10.87
CA TRP A 37 0.91 15.56 -9.53
C TRP A 37 -0.30 16.50 -9.53
N LEU A 38 -1.30 16.09 -8.78
CA LEU A 38 -2.54 16.80 -8.61
C LEU A 38 -2.48 17.62 -7.33
N ALA A 39 -2.96 18.86 -7.38
CA ALA A 39 -3.30 19.62 -6.19
C ALA A 39 -4.23 18.80 -5.29
N ASP A 40 -4.14 19.06 -3.99
CA ASP A 40 -4.84 18.30 -2.98
C ASP A 40 -6.36 18.30 -3.20
N ARG A 41 -6.92 17.10 -3.31
CA ARG A 41 -8.32 16.85 -3.65
C ARG A 41 -8.75 15.48 -3.11
N PHE A 42 -10.06 15.24 -3.12
CA PHE A 42 -10.71 14.01 -2.63
C PHE A 42 -10.70 13.78 -1.11
N PHE A 43 -10.07 14.66 -0.33
CA PHE A 43 -10.07 14.57 1.13
C PHE A 43 -11.42 14.99 1.75
N SER A 44 -11.73 14.45 2.93
CA SER A 44 -12.88 14.83 3.74
C SER A 44 -12.73 16.21 4.37
N ALA A 45 -13.84 16.93 4.55
CA ALA A 45 -13.85 18.24 5.19
C ALA A 45 -13.26 18.22 6.62
N GLY A 46 -12.76 19.37 7.08
CA GLY A 46 -12.19 19.54 8.42
C GLY A 46 -10.67 19.29 8.53
N GLY A 47 -10.04 18.79 7.46
CA GLY A 47 -8.59 18.72 7.34
C GLY A 47 -7.95 20.04 6.89
N ASN A 48 -6.73 20.29 7.35
CA ASN A 48 -5.96 21.49 7.08
C ASN A 48 -4.70 21.16 6.29
N ALA A 49 -4.26 22.11 5.45
CA ALA A 49 -2.96 22.04 4.79
C ALA A 49 -1.87 22.58 5.73
N GLY A 50 -0.69 21.99 5.66
CA GLY A 50 0.50 22.34 6.40
C GLY A 50 1.76 22.14 5.57
N MET A 51 2.89 22.51 6.16
CA MET A 51 4.21 22.40 5.54
C MET A 51 5.18 21.80 6.54
N VAL A 52 6.08 20.95 6.06
CA VAL A 52 7.20 20.43 6.87
C VAL A 52 8.08 21.56 7.39
N ALA A 53 8.82 21.33 8.48
CA ALA A 53 9.60 22.38 9.10
C ALA A 53 10.82 22.84 8.25
N GLU A 54 11.30 24.04 8.55
CA GLU A 54 12.59 24.53 8.04
C GLU A 54 13.73 23.60 8.47
N PRO A 55 14.71 23.28 7.60
CA PRO A 55 15.08 24.01 6.38
C PRO A 55 14.51 23.42 5.06
N HIS A 56 13.33 22.80 5.06
CA HIS A 56 12.70 22.23 3.84
C HIS A 56 13.58 21.23 3.08
N ARG A 57 13.99 20.18 3.79
CA ARG A 57 15.01 19.21 3.32
C ARG A 57 14.54 18.29 2.19
N PHE A 58 13.26 18.30 1.88
CA PHE A 58 12.65 17.34 0.97
C PHE A 58 12.89 17.74 -0.49
N PRO A 59 13.59 16.89 -1.27
CA PRO A 59 13.89 17.23 -2.66
C PRO A 59 12.64 17.19 -3.53
N GLN A 60 11.67 16.32 -3.25
CA GLN A 60 10.45 16.20 -4.02
C GLN A 60 9.40 17.23 -3.57
N PRO A 61 8.69 17.91 -4.49
CA PRO A 61 7.68 18.88 -4.10
C PRO A 61 6.55 18.29 -3.25
N GLN A 62 6.06 17.09 -3.60
CA GLN A 62 4.98 16.38 -2.89
C GLN A 62 5.34 15.89 -1.48
N GLU A 63 6.60 16.05 -1.07
CA GLU A 63 7.07 15.68 0.28
C GLU A 63 7.19 16.93 1.18
N ARG A 64 6.97 18.13 0.64
CA ARG A 64 7.13 19.41 1.36
C ARG A 64 5.83 19.89 1.99
N THR A 65 4.70 19.54 1.40
CA THR A 65 3.39 19.86 1.94
C THR A 65 2.77 18.63 2.60
N LEU A 66 1.86 18.87 3.55
CA LEU A 66 1.10 17.81 4.16
C LEU A 66 -0.33 18.25 4.43
N ARG A 67 -1.25 17.28 4.44
CA ARG A 67 -2.57 17.43 5.04
C ARG A 67 -2.58 16.80 6.41
N PHE A 68 -3.20 17.49 7.37
CA PHE A 68 -3.44 16.98 8.70
C PHE A 68 -4.91 17.10 9.10
N PHE A 69 -5.39 16.18 9.93
CA PHE A 69 -6.81 16.08 10.30
C PHE A 69 -7.00 16.21 11.82
N PRO A 70 -7.12 17.42 12.39
CA PRO A 70 -7.37 17.59 13.81
C PRO A 70 -8.72 16.98 14.20
N PRO A 71 -8.79 16.09 15.22
CA PRO A 71 -10.05 15.44 15.58
C PRO A 71 -11.16 16.43 15.99
N ALA A 72 -10.79 17.59 16.54
CA ALA A 72 -11.72 18.64 16.91
C ALA A 72 -12.47 19.27 15.71
N SER A 73 -11.90 19.23 14.50
CA SER A 73 -12.50 19.80 13.28
C SER A 73 -12.91 18.75 12.25
N ALA A 74 -12.16 17.65 12.15
CA ALA A 74 -12.34 16.60 11.15
C ALA A 74 -12.98 15.32 11.70
N GLY A 75 -13.15 15.23 13.03
CA GLY A 75 -13.61 14.02 13.71
C GLY A 75 -12.54 12.94 13.76
N LYS A 76 -12.92 11.77 14.30
CA LYS A 76 -11.97 10.67 14.51
C LYS A 76 -11.54 9.95 13.23
N SER A 77 -12.34 10.03 12.17
CA SER A 77 -12.07 9.41 10.88
C SER A 77 -12.11 10.46 9.78
N SER A 78 -11.07 10.48 8.93
CA SER A 78 -10.98 11.34 7.76
C SER A 78 -10.44 10.54 6.58
N CYS A 79 -10.97 10.74 5.39
CA CYS A 79 -10.66 9.87 4.24
C CYS A 79 -10.33 10.66 2.98
N TYR A 80 -9.59 10.01 2.08
CA TYR A 80 -9.54 10.36 0.67
C TYR A 80 -10.42 9.38 -0.11
N SER A 81 -11.46 9.90 -0.76
CA SER A 81 -12.40 9.12 -1.57
C SER A 81 -11.97 9.11 -3.04
N LEU A 82 -11.21 8.09 -3.43
CA LEU A 82 -10.59 8.01 -4.74
C LEU A 82 -11.57 7.46 -5.80
N PRO A 83 -11.74 8.14 -6.95
CA PRO A 83 -12.59 7.69 -8.05
C PRO A 83 -11.87 6.61 -8.87
N LEU A 84 -11.84 5.39 -8.31
CA LEU A 84 -11.24 4.20 -8.92
C LEU A 84 -12.32 3.30 -9.51
N ALA A 85 -12.04 2.73 -10.68
CA ALA A 85 -12.86 1.67 -11.24
C ALA A 85 -12.64 0.35 -10.47
N PRO A 86 -13.55 -0.64 -10.59
CA PRO A 86 -13.31 -1.96 -10.04
C PRO A 86 -12.00 -2.59 -10.53
N GLY A 87 -11.19 -3.11 -9.61
CA GLY A 87 -9.91 -3.71 -9.94
C GLY A 87 -8.96 -3.82 -8.75
N ARG A 88 -7.69 -4.13 -9.04
CA ARG A 88 -6.61 -4.14 -8.05
C ARG A 88 -5.68 -2.96 -8.29
N TYR A 89 -5.24 -2.34 -7.22
CA TYR A 89 -4.44 -1.12 -7.27
C TYR A 89 -3.25 -1.22 -6.32
N TYR A 90 -2.13 -0.67 -6.77
CA TYR A 90 -1.00 -0.30 -5.93
C TYR A 90 -1.32 1.05 -5.29
N LEU A 91 -1.24 1.13 -3.96
CA LEU A 91 -1.33 2.36 -3.19
C LEU A 91 0.03 2.61 -2.53
N ARG A 92 0.56 3.82 -2.67
CA ARG A 92 1.71 4.32 -1.93
C ARG A 92 1.32 5.59 -1.20
N VAL A 93 1.60 5.62 0.09
CA VAL A 93 1.43 6.80 0.94
C VAL A 93 2.79 7.26 1.45
N PHE A 94 2.99 8.57 1.49
CA PHE A 94 4.13 9.18 2.15
C PHE A 94 3.63 9.94 3.38
N SER A 95 4.13 9.54 4.55
CA SER A 95 3.79 10.16 5.83
C SER A 95 5.03 10.80 6.42
N VAL A 96 4.92 12.08 6.80
CA VAL A 96 5.99 12.84 7.45
C VAL A 96 5.39 13.74 8.52
N TYR A 97 6.04 13.80 9.68
CA TYR A 97 5.71 14.76 10.72
C TYR A 97 6.56 16.02 10.59
N ASP A 98 7.88 15.85 10.52
CA ASP A 98 8.93 16.88 10.48
C ASP A 98 8.61 18.14 11.27
N ASN A 99 8.02 17.95 12.46
CA ASN A 99 7.64 19.01 13.39
C ASN A 99 6.82 20.16 12.78
N TYR A 100 5.93 19.88 11.83
CA TYR A 100 5.10 20.87 11.13
C TYR A 100 4.29 21.79 12.06
N ASP A 101 3.95 21.32 13.26
CA ASP A 101 3.15 22.04 14.26
C ASP A 101 3.95 22.56 15.46
N SER A 102 5.29 22.44 15.41
CA SER A 102 6.21 22.88 16.47
C SER A 102 6.02 22.21 17.84
N LYS A 103 5.31 21.07 17.94
CA LYS A 103 5.06 20.39 19.23
C LYS A 103 6.10 19.34 19.64
N LEU A 104 7.05 19.04 18.76
CA LEU A 104 8.07 18.00 18.92
C LEU A 104 7.52 16.62 19.30
N ARG A 105 6.29 16.31 18.89
CA ARG A 105 5.62 15.04 19.16
C ARG A 105 4.85 14.58 17.92
N SER A 106 5.33 13.52 17.29
CA SER A 106 4.64 12.86 16.18
C SER A 106 3.23 12.39 16.61
N PRO A 107 2.23 12.39 15.72
CA PRO A 107 0.89 11.91 16.04
C PRO A 107 0.78 10.39 16.02
N SER A 108 -0.12 9.82 16.81
CA SER A 108 -0.56 8.43 16.69
C SER A 108 -1.85 8.35 15.88
N PHE A 109 -1.84 7.53 14.83
CA PHE A 109 -3.02 7.30 14.00
C PHE A 109 -2.92 5.97 13.27
N ASP A 110 -4.04 5.56 12.71
CA ASP A 110 -4.21 4.33 11.95
C ASP A 110 -4.67 4.65 10.53
N VAL A 111 -4.33 3.80 9.56
CA VAL A 111 -4.72 3.96 8.16
C VAL A 111 -5.44 2.72 7.67
N SER A 112 -6.62 2.90 7.10
CA SER A 112 -7.33 1.85 6.38
C SER A 112 -7.31 2.09 4.87
N ALA A 113 -7.28 0.99 4.12
CA ALA A 113 -7.56 0.96 2.70
C ALA A 113 -8.60 -0.13 2.46
N ALA A 114 -9.59 0.14 1.61
CA ALA A 114 -10.68 -0.80 1.39
C ALA A 114 -11.41 -1.22 2.70
N ALA A 115 -11.62 -0.26 3.61
CA ALA A 115 -12.21 -0.44 4.94
C ALA A 115 -11.47 -1.43 5.86
N THR A 116 -10.22 -1.78 5.52
CA THR A 116 -9.38 -2.72 6.26
C THR A 116 -8.19 -1.97 6.84
N LEU A 117 -7.92 -2.12 8.13
CA LEU A 117 -6.76 -1.49 8.76
C LEU A 117 -5.46 -2.10 8.22
N VAL A 118 -4.56 -1.26 7.71
CA VAL A 118 -3.36 -1.71 6.96
C VAL A 118 -2.06 -1.09 7.45
N LEU A 119 -2.09 0.10 8.08
CA LEU A 119 -0.91 0.74 8.65
C LEU A 119 -1.23 1.34 10.01
N SER A 120 -0.26 1.31 10.91
CA SER A 120 -0.36 1.91 12.25
C SER A 120 0.86 2.75 12.55
N PHE A 121 0.62 4.01 12.93
CA PHE A 121 1.64 4.96 13.36
C PHE A 121 1.46 5.21 14.86
N ARG A 122 2.51 5.01 15.65
CA ARG A 122 2.47 5.16 17.11
C ARG A 122 3.56 6.10 17.56
N SER A 123 3.18 7.13 18.31
CA SER A 123 4.11 8.09 18.88
C SER A 123 4.90 7.48 20.05
N PRO A 124 6.21 7.77 20.18
CA PRO A 124 7.03 8.51 19.23
C PRO A 124 7.41 7.66 18.02
N TRP A 125 7.40 8.26 16.83
CA TRP A 125 7.89 7.60 15.61
C TRP A 125 9.41 7.43 15.68
N PRO A 126 9.98 6.44 14.95
CA PRO A 126 11.43 6.39 14.72
C PRO A 126 11.93 7.73 14.17
N GLU A 127 13.06 8.23 14.65
CA GLU A 127 13.56 9.59 14.32
C GLU A 127 13.68 9.80 12.81
N THR A 128 14.14 8.78 12.08
CA THR A 128 14.25 8.81 10.62
C THR A 128 12.90 9.04 9.95
N ALA A 129 11.86 8.31 10.34
CA ALA A 129 10.51 8.47 9.81
C ALA A 129 9.86 9.78 10.27
N ALA A 130 10.09 10.19 11.51
CA ALA A 130 9.57 11.45 12.04
C ALA A 130 10.13 12.65 11.26
N ARG A 131 11.42 12.64 10.92
CA ARG A 131 12.15 13.78 10.33
C ARG A 131 12.28 13.75 8.82
N TYR A 132 12.37 12.58 8.21
CA TYR A 132 12.56 12.39 6.77
C TYR A 132 11.39 11.67 6.10
N GLY A 133 10.33 11.38 6.87
CA GLY A 133 9.16 10.68 6.39
C GLY A 133 9.38 9.19 6.14
N ALA A 134 8.28 8.50 5.86
CA ALA A 134 8.28 7.09 5.50
C ALA A 134 7.31 6.86 4.35
N TYR A 135 7.78 6.10 3.36
CA TYR A 135 6.94 5.55 2.30
C TYR A 135 6.41 4.19 2.75
N SER A 136 5.09 4.04 2.69
CA SER A 136 4.41 2.76 2.89
C SER A 136 3.60 2.45 1.66
N ASP A 137 3.67 1.20 1.18
CA ASP A 137 2.89 0.79 0.01
C ASP A 137 2.23 -0.57 0.19
N LEU A 138 1.15 -0.77 -0.57
CA LEU A 138 0.32 -1.96 -0.50
C LEU A 138 -0.39 -2.21 -1.84
N ILE A 139 -0.91 -3.43 -2.01
CA ILE A 139 -1.80 -3.78 -3.11
C ILE A 139 -3.15 -4.16 -2.53
N PHE A 140 -4.21 -3.51 -2.99
CA PHE A 140 -5.55 -3.68 -2.46
C PHE A 140 -6.60 -3.69 -3.58
N PRO A 141 -7.79 -4.27 -3.31
CA PRO A 141 -8.91 -4.23 -4.24
C PRO A 141 -9.69 -2.93 -4.09
N ALA A 142 -10.08 -2.36 -5.23
CA ALA A 142 -11.16 -1.37 -5.32
C ALA A 142 -12.51 -2.08 -5.38
N SER A 143 -13.57 -1.40 -4.92
CA SER A 143 -14.93 -1.96 -4.87
C SER A 143 -15.39 -2.49 -6.22
N SER A 144 -16.13 -3.60 -6.24
CA SER A 144 -16.83 -4.08 -7.43
C SER A 144 -18.04 -3.23 -7.80
N ASP A 145 -18.53 -2.43 -6.85
CA ASP A 145 -19.58 -1.44 -7.06
C ASP A 145 -18.98 -0.17 -7.66
N ALA A 146 -19.36 0.14 -8.91
CA ALA A 146 -18.86 1.28 -9.65
C ALA A 146 -19.26 2.64 -9.05
N GLU A 147 -20.28 2.67 -8.18
CA GLU A 147 -20.74 3.89 -7.51
C GLU A 147 -20.08 4.09 -6.13
N ALA A 148 -19.44 3.03 -5.59
CA ALA A 148 -18.73 3.10 -4.32
C ALA A 148 -17.31 3.64 -4.52
N ALA A 149 -17.05 4.83 -3.95
CA ALA A 149 -15.70 5.38 -3.91
C ALA A 149 -14.75 4.44 -3.16
N THR A 150 -13.48 4.40 -3.57
CA THR A 150 -12.47 3.63 -2.86
C THR A 150 -11.77 4.54 -1.87
N ASP A 151 -12.05 4.33 -0.58
CA ASP A 151 -11.55 5.19 0.48
C ASP A 151 -10.20 4.72 1.04
N VAL A 152 -9.32 5.70 1.28
CA VAL A 152 -8.14 5.58 2.14
C VAL A 152 -8.39 6.47 3.35
N CYS A 153 -8.62 5.86 4.51
CA CYS A 153 -9.05 6.56 5.72
C CYS A 153 -7.97 6.59 6.78
N PHE A 154 -7.97 7.66 7.57
CA PHE A 154 -7.03 7.97 8.62
C PHE A 154 -7.81 8.14 9.92
N TYR A 155 -7.48 7.33 10.93
CA TYR A 155 -8.17 7.27 12.20
C TYR A 155 -7.29 7.84 13.30
N SER A 156 -7.73 8.92 13.93
CA SER A 156 -6.99 9.58 15.01
C SER A 156 -7.01 8.76 16.28
N LEU A 157 -5.86 8.57 16.94
CA LEU A 157 -5.85 8.08 18.32
C LEU A 157 -5.93 9.27 19.28
N SER A 158 -6.94 9.27 20.15
CA SER A 158 -7.17 10.34 21.12
C SER A 158 -7.29 11.72 20.42
N THR A 159 -6.40 12.66 20.73
CA THR A 159 -6.40 14.03 20.17
C THR A 159 -5.35 14.23 19.07
N ASP A 160 -4.63 13.18 18.68
CA ASP A 160 -3.56 13.29 17.68
C ASP A 160 -4.15 13.46 16.28
N ALA A 161 -3.62 14.40 15.51
CA ALA A 161 -4.06 14.66 14.14
C ALA A 161 -3.32 13.73 13.16
N PRO A 162 -4.00 12.84 12.42
CA PRO A 162 -3.36 12.09 11.35
C PRO A 162 -2.75 13.01 10.30
N VAL A 163 -1.62 12.59 9.71
CA VAL A 163 -0.88 13.36 8.71
C VAL A 163 -0.56 12.51 7.48
N VAL A 164 -0.63 13.12 6.30
CA VAL A 164 -0.21 12.52 5.02
C VAL A 164 0.30 13.61 4.08
N ALA A 165 1.42 13.36 3.42
CA ALA A 165 2.05 14.30 2.50
C ALA A 165 1.82 13.94 1.03
N SER A 166 1.77 12.65 0.69
CA SER A 166 1.33 12.25 -0.65
C SER A 166 0.60 10.91 -0.68
N ILE A 167 -0.29 10.79 -1.68
CA ILE A 167 -1.01 9.56 -2.00
C ILE A 167 -0.84 9.29 -3.49
N GLU A 168 -0.33 8.12 -3.82
CA GLU A 168 -0.18 7.64 -5.19
C GLU A 168 -0.94 6.33 -5.36
N VAL A 169 -1.70 6.23 -6.44
CA VAL A 169 -2.46 5.03 -6.79
C VAL A 169 -2.30 4.71 -8.26
N ALA A 170 -2.05 3.44 -8.57
CA ALA A 170 -1.89 2.96 -9.93
C ALA A 170 -2.53 1.58 -10.09
N PRO A 171 -3.11 1.26 -11.26
CA PRO A 171 -3.70 -0.05 -11.49
C PRO A 171 -2.64 -1.15 -11.51
N VAL A 172 -3.03 -2.31 -10.99
CA VAL A 172 -2.25 -3.54 -10.99
C VAL A 172 -3.02 -4.58 -11.79
N HIS A 173 -2.29 -5.40 -12.54
CA HIS A 173 -2.91 -6.50 -13.29
C HIS A 173 -3.66 -7.43 -12.31
N PRO A 174 -4.91 -7.86 -12.59
CA PRO A 174 -5.71 -8.64 -11.64
C PRO A 174 -5.01 -9.91 -11.14
N LEU A 175 -4.31 -10.61 -12.04
CA LEU A 175 -3.54 -11.82 -11.74
C LEU A 175 -2.12 -11.57 -11.20
N ALA A 176 -1.71 -10.32 -10.99
CA ALA A 176 -0.40 -10.05 -10.41
C ALA A 176 -0.33 -10.59 -8.99
N TYR A 177 0.87 -10.90 -8.51
CA TYR A 177 1.10 -11.35 -7.14
C TYR A 177 0.21 -12.55 -6.76
N ASP A 178 0.14 -13.52 -7.67
CA ASP A 178 -0.66 -14.74 -7.52
C ASP A 178 -2.15 -14.49 -7.20
N GLY A 179 -2.72 -13.46 -7.83
CA GLY A 179 -4.12 -13.06 -7.62
C GLY A 179 -5.16 -14.15 -7.93
N ALA A 180 -4.80 -15.15 -8.73
CA ALA A 180 -5.66 -16.30 -9.00
C ALA A 180 -5.83 -17.21 -7.77
N THR A 181 -4.77 -17.35 -6.96
CA THR A 181 -4.74 -18.25 -5.79
C THR A 181 -5.09 -17.52 -4.51
N THR A 182 -4.57 -16.30 -4.35
CA THR A 182 -4.80 -15.46 -3.16
C THR A 182 -6.20 -14.84 -3.09
N GLY A 183 -6.90 -14.79 -4.23
CA GLY A 183 -8.26 -14.26 -4.33
C GLY A 183 -8.31 -12.73 -4.26
N ALA A 184 -9.54 -12.21 -4.15
CA ALA A 184 -9.81 -10.76 -4.09
C ALA A 184 -9.93 -10.24 -2.65
N ASP A 185 -9.91 -11.11 -1.64
CA ASP A 185 -10.26 -10.77 -0.25
C ASP A 185 -9.05 -10.50 0.65
N VAL A 186 -7.94 -10.03 0.06
CA VAL A 186 -6.70 -9.77 0.78
C VAL A 186 -6.05 -8.46 0.32
N VAL A 187 -5.51 -7.71 1.28
CA VAL A 187 -4.57 -6.62 1.06
C VAL A 187 -3.16 -7.15 1.26
N LEU A 188 -2.28 -6.86 0.30
CA LEU A 188 -0.86 -7.19 0.39
C LEU A 188 -0.10 -5.95 0.85
N VAL A 189 0.19 -5.85 2.14
CA VAL A 189 0.98 -4.74 2.70
C VAL A 189 2.46 -5.04 2.53
N ASN A 190 3.22 -4.14 1.95
CA ASN A 190 4.64 -4.35 1.67
C ASN A 190 5.50 -4.22 2.94
N TYR A 191 6.13 -5.31 3.36
CA TYR A 191 7.10 -5.37 4.47
C TYR A 191 8.55 -5.41 3.99
N GLY A 192 8.75 -5.33 2.66
CA GLY A 192 10.07 -5.20 2.06
C GLY A 192 10.00 -5.56 0.59
N ARG A 193 10.30 -4.61 -0.30
CA ARG A 193 10.50 -4.82 -1.73
C ARG A 193 11.93 -4.44 -2.07
N LEU A 194 12.79 -5.44 -2.14
CA LEU A 194 14.24 -5.29 -2.11
C LEU A 194 14.88 -5.65 -3.44
N THR A 195 15.82 -4.82 -3.87
CA THR A 195 16.77 -5.13 -4.93
C THR A 195 18.11 -5.52 -4.32
N CYS A 196 18.78 -6.51 -4.91
CA CYS A 196 20.15 -6.87 -4.55
C CYS A 196 21.21 -6.01 -5.26
N GLY A 197 20.79 -5.05 -6.11
CA GLY A 197 21.66 -4.06 -6.74
C GLY A 197 22.15 -2.95 -5.80
N ASN A 198 22.99 -2.05 -6.31
CA ASN A 198 23.76 -1.08 -5.52
C ASN A 198 22.95 0.12 -4.96
N GLY A 199 21.64 0.15 -5.12
CA GLY A 199 20.83 1.28 -4.64
C GLY A 199 19.36 1.14 -4.97
N LEU A 200 18.57 2.00 -4.33
CA LEU A 200 17.14 2.10 -4.59
C LEU A 200 16.88 2.52 -6.04
N PHE A 201 15.77 2.06 -6.61
CA PHE A 201 15.30 2.52 -7.92
C PHE A 201 13.79 2.47 -8.03
N GLY A 202 13.26 3.28 -8.95
CA GLY A 202 11.86 3.29 -9.31
C GLY A 202 11.29 4.71 -9.38
N PRO A 203 9.98 4.81 -9.62
CA PRO A 203 9.37 6.10 -9.93
C PRO A 203 9.39 7.07 -8.75
N GLY A 204 9.83 8.30 -9.04
CA GLY A 204 10.05 9.36 -8.05
C GLY A 204 11.49 9.45 -7.54
N PHE A 205 12.34 8.45 -7.84
CA PHE A 205 13.73 8.41 -7.36
C PHE A 205 14.76 8.27 -8.47
N THR A 206 14.45 7.47 -9.50
CA THR A 206 15.34 7.24 -10.65
C THR A 206 14.55 7.28 -11.95
N ASN A 207 15.26 7.34 -13.09
CA ASN A 207 14.63 7.31 -14.42
C ASN A 207 14.23 5.88 -14.86
N ASP A 208 13.92 5.01 -13.91
CA ASP A 208 13.51 3.63 -14.18
C ASP A 208 12.00 3.51 -14.05
N SER A 209 11.36 3.08 -15.13
CA SER A 209 9.93 2.81 -15.14
C SER A 209 9.61 1.45 -14.51
N ASP A 210 8.53 1.39 -13.74
CA ASP A 210 7.88 0.15 -13.29
C ASP A 210 6.39 0.24 -13.65
N ALA A 211 5.83 -0.81 -14.26
CA ALA A 211 4.46 -0.79 -14.78
C ALA A 211 3.40 -0.58 -13.67
N PHE A 212 3.72 -0.96 -12.43
CA PHE A 212 2.84 -0.80 -11.27
C PHE A 212 3.30 0.33 -10.34
N SER A 213 4.19 1.20 -10.82
CA SER A 213 4.75 2.31 -10.05
C SER A 213 5.54 1.91 -8.79
N ARG A 214 5.97 0.65 -8.68
CA ARG A 214 6.69 0.15 -7.49
C ARG A 214 8.09 0.76 -7.39
N VAL A 215 8.52 0.98 -6.15
CA VAL A 215 9.91 1.32 -5.81
C VAL A 215 10.58 0.14 -5.13
N TRP A 216 11.83 -0.09 -5.49
CA TRP A 216 12.67 -1.17 -4.98
C TRP A 216 13.78 -0.55 -4.13
N GLN A 217 13.86 -0.97 -2.86
CA GLN A 217 14.84 -0.48 -1.90
C GLN A 217 16.11 -1.33 -1.93
N ALA A 218 17.25 -0.75 -1.54
CA ALA A 218 18.47 -1.53 -1.40
C ALA A 218 18.29 -2.57 -0.28
N GLY A 219 18.61 -3.83 -0.56
CA GLY A 219 18.45 -4.89 0.43
C GLY A 219 19.51 -4.93 1.54
N THR A 220 20.48 -4.01 1.55
CA THR A 220 21.64 -4.05 2.47
C THR A 220 21.23 -4.06 3.93
N ASP A 221 20.21 -3.28 4.29
CA ASP A 221 19.81 -3.08 5.69
C ASP A 221 19.09 -4.31 6.28
N PHE A 222 18.70 -5.25 5.42
CA PHE A 222 18.01 -6.48 5.79
C PHE A 222 18.95 -7.70 5.78
N ARG A 223 20.19 -7.55 5.30
CA ARG A 223 21.15 -8.67 5.26
C ARG A 223 21.68 -8.97 6.65
N ASN A 224 21.96 -10.25 6.91
CA ASN A 224 22.72 -10.61 8.11
C ASN A 224 24.16 -10.07 7.97
N ASN A 225 24.53 -9.13 8.85
CA ASN A 225 25.83 -8.45 8.85
C ASN A 225 27.01 -9.35 9.25
N ASP A 226 26.75 -10.52 9.83
CA ASP A 226 27.79 -11.50 10.16
C ASP A 226 28.30 -12.27 8.92
N LEU A 227 27.66 -12.05 7.76
CA LEU A 227 27.97 -12.71 6.50
C LEU A 227 28.56 -11.73 5.49
N THR A 228 29.41 -12.24 4.62
CA THR A 228 29.99 -11.50 3.51
C THR A 228 29.21 -11.74 2.23
N TYR A 229 29.09 -10.72 1.40
CA TYR A 229 28.32 -10.76 0.17
C TYR A 229 29.10 -10.13 -0.98
N ASP A 230 29.07 -10.79 -2.14
CA ASP A 230 29.61 -10.24 -3.39
C ASP A 230 28.46 -9.89 -4.33
N ALA A 231 28.69 -8.88 -5.18
CA ALA A 231 27.77 -8.52 -6.25
C ALA A 231 28.16 -9.23 -7.56
N ILE A 232 27.16 -9.72 -8.29
CA ILE A 232 27.30 -10.21 -9.66
C ILE A 232 26.49 -9.29 -10.57
N THR A 233 27.05 -8.95 -11.73
CA THR A 233 26.39 -8.14 -12.76
C THR A 233 26.27 -8.93 -14.05
N ALA A 234 25.18 -8.71 -14.79
CA ALA A 234 24.98 -9.30 -16.11
C ALA A 234 25.97 -8.77 -17.17
N GLY A 235 26.78 -7.75 -16.85
CA GLY A 235 27.82 -7.23 -17.75
C GLY A 235 27.27 -6.70 -19.09
N GLY A 236 26.08 -6.08 -19.06
CA GLY A 236 25.40 -5.56 -20.25
C GLY A 236 24.65 -6.60 -21.07
N ARG A 237 24.70 -7.89 -20.71
CA ARG A 237 23.92 -8.94 -21.38
C ARG A 237 22.43 -8.73 -21.16
N LYS A 238 21.64 -9.03 -22.19
CA LYS A 238 20.18 -8.91 -22.15
C LYS A 238 19.60 -9.96 -21.22
N ILE A 239 18.64 -9.55 -20.39
CA ILE A 239 17.82 -10.46 -19.56
C ILE A 239 16.51 -10.77 -20.28
N PHE A 240 16.22 -12.05 -20.48
CA PHE A 240 14.97 -12.55 -21.07
C PHE A 240 13.91 -12.80 -20.01
N GLY A 241 12.62 -12.88 -20.40
CA GLY A 241 11.51 -13.24 -19.49
C GLY A 241 11.13 -12.21 -18.41
N SER A 242 11.84 -11.08 -18.32
CA SER A 242 11.51 -9.98 -17.41
C SER A 242 10.46 -9.02 -18.01
N ASN A 243 9.84 -8.21 -17.15
CA ASN A 243 8.81 -7.24 -17.52
C ASN A 243 7.64 -7.84 -18.32
N GLN A 244 7.19 -9.03 -17.93
CA GLN A 244 6.08 -9.75 -18.56
C GLN A 244 4.86 -9.83 -17.63
N PRO A 245 3.63 -9.93 -18.19
CA PRO A 245 2.45 -10.22 -17.39
C PRO A 245 2.60 -11.53 -16.58
N PRO A 246 1.86 -11.66 -15.48
CA PRO A 246 0.96 -10.65 -14.91
C PRO A 246 1.69 -9.63 -14.02
N ASN A 247 2.96 -9.85 -13.66
CA ASN A 247 3.62 -9.06 -12.60
C ASN A 247 4.44 -7.87 -13.09
N TYR A 248 4.85 -7.87 -14.36
CA TYR A 248 5.69 -6.84 -14.98
C TYR A 248 6.91 -6.45 -14.13
N PHE A 249 7.57 -7.42 -13.50
CA PHE A 249 8.75 -7.15 -12.66
C PHE A 249 9.86 -6.51 -13.50
N PRO A 250 10.48 -5.41 -13.05
CA PRO A 250 11.34 -4.59 -13.88
C PRO A 250 12.63 -5.32 -14.24
N THR A 251 13.05 -5.25 -15.50
CA THR A 251 14.28 -5.87 -15.99
C THR A 251 15.52 -5.43 -15.21
N LYS A 252 15.54 -4.19 -14.70
CA LYS A 252 16.65 -3.64 -13.91
C LYS A 252 16.99 -4.51 -12.69
N MET A 253 16.00 -5.05 -12.00
CA MET A 253 16.22 -5.90 -10.81
C MET A 253 17.01 -7.17 -11.15
N TYR A 254 16.79 -7.77 -12.33
CA TYR A 254 17.47 -8.99 -12.76
C TYR A 254 18.86 -8.76 -13.39
N ARG A 255 19.34 -7.52 -13.49
CA ARG A 255 20.68 -7.21 -14.06
C ARG A 255 21.80 -7.33 -13.03
N SER A 256 21.45 -7.38 -11.76
CA SER A 256 22.37 -7.52 -10.64
C SER A 256 21.87 -8.59 -9.69
N ALA A 257 22.79 -9.25 -9.01
CA ALA A 257 22.48 -10.20 -7.97
C ALA A 257 23.51 -10.13 -6.86
N VAL A 258 23.14 -10.68 -5.71
CA VAL A 258 24.07 -10.95 -4.62
C VAL A 258 24.40 -12.45 -4.57
N THR A 259 25.62 -12.77 -4.16
CA THR A 259 26.11 -14.12 -3.85
C THR A 259 26.97 -14.08 -2.58
N THR A 260 27.42 -15.22 -2.06
CA THR A 260 28.16 -15.31 -0.77
C THR A 260 29.63 -14.96 -0.91
N GLY A 261 30.21 -14.07 -0.12
CA GLY A 261 31.60 -13.61 -0.31
C GLY A 261 32.65 -14.71 -0.08
N GLY A 262 33.47 -15.02 -1.08
CA GLY A 262 34.68 -15.86 -0.98
C GLY A 262 34.51 -17.36 -0.68
N ASP A 263 33.47 -17.77 0.04
CA ASP A 263 33.26 -19.15 0.51
C ASP A 263 31.95 -19.75 -0.07
N ALA A 264 32.08 -20.92 -0.68
CA ALA A 264 30.98 -21.66 -1.31
C ALA A 264 30.07 -22.39 -0.31
N SER A 265 30.47 -22.51 0.96
CA SER A 265 29.67 -23.13 2.03
C SER A 265 28.76 -22.14 2.77
N LYS A 266 28.94 -20.84 2.55
CA LYS A 266 28.13 -19.79 3.18
C LYS A 266 26.76 -19.67 2.52
N GLU A 267 25.79 -19.24 3.31
CA GLU A 267 24.43 -18.97 2.88
C GLU A 267 24.20 -17.47 2.63
N ILE A 268 23.21 -17.12 1.81
CA ILE A 268 22.66 -15.76 1.80
C ILE A 268 21.58 -15.73 2.88
N GLU A 269 21.59 -14.74 3.76
CA GLU A 269 20.53 -14.56 4.76
C GLU A 269 20.01 -13.11 4.79
N TYR A 270 18.69 -12.98 4.72
CA TYR A 270 17.96 -11.75 4.99
C TYR A 270 17.08 -11.94 6.23
N LEU A 271 17.07 -10.93 7.10
CA LEU A 271 16.28 -10.86 8.33
C LEU A 271 15.16 -9.84 8.11
N MET A 272 13.97 -10.34 7.76
CA MET A 272 12.83 -9.49 7.44
C MET A 272 12.03 -9.17 8.71
N PRO A 273 11.82 -7.88 9.05
CA PRO A 273 10.88 -7.52 10.10
C PRO A 273 9.47 -7.91 9.67
N VAL A 274 8.72 -8.51 10.59
CA VAL A 274 7.36 -8.99 10.38
C VAL A 274 6.57 -8.83 11.67
N ASP A 275 5.25 -8.74 11.56
CA ASP A 275 4.33 -8.87 12.67
C ASP A 275 3.95 -10.32 12.94
N THR A 276 3.80 -10.64 14.22
CA THR A 276 3.34 -11.94 14.69
C THR A 276 1.86 -12.19 14.36
N ARG A 277 1.47 -13.46 14.26
CA ARG A 277 0.11 -13.94 13.96
C ARG A 277 -0.44 -13.47 12.62
N MET A 278 0.46 -13.25 11.65
CA MET A 278 0.11 -12.93 10.27
C MET A 278 0.78 -13.92 9.30
N SER A 279 0.20 -14.02 8.10
CA SER A 279 0.77 -14.78 6.99
C SER A 279 1.48 -13.85 6.02
N TYR A 280 2.57 -14.33 5.42
CA TYR A 280 3.43 -13.53 4.56
C TYR A 280 3.64 -14.21 3.22
N MET A 281 3.40 -13.47 2.14
CA MET A 281 3.72 -13.91 0.79
C MET A 281 5.11 -13.42 0.42
N VAL A 282 6.03 -14.36 0.24
CA VAL A 282 7.42 -14.11 -0.14
C VAL A 282 7.58 -14.31 -1.64
N TRP A 283 8.26 -13.38 -2.31
CA TRP A 283 8.70 -13.52 -3.70
C TRP A 283 10.22 -13.46 -3.76
N LEU A 284 10.83 -14.47 -4.36
CA LEU A 284 12.25 -14.52 -4.64
C LEU A 284 12.47 -14.38 -6.14
N HIS A 285 13.39 -13.48 -6.49
CA HIS A 285 13.71 -13.16 -7.87
C HIS A 285 15.13 -13.58 -8.20
N PHE A 286 15.27 -14.30 -9.31
CA PHE A 286 16.50 -14.93 -9.74
C PHE A 286 16.74 -14.67 -11.22
N ALA A 287 18.00 -14.66 -11.61
CA ALA A 287 18.45 -14.88 -12.97
C ALA A 287 19.88 -15.45 -12.87
N GLU A 288 20.18 -16.51 -13.61
CA GLU A 288 21.55 -17.02 -13.66
C GLU A 288 22.37 -16.12 -14.59
N ILE A 289 22.99 -15.10 -14.01
CA ILE A 289 23.75 -14.05 -14.70
C ILE A 289 25.27 -14.25 -14.58
N ASP A 290 25.71 -15.26 -13.84
CA ASP A 290 27.12 -15.63 -13.75
C ASP A 290 27.54 -16.40 -15.02
N ALA A 291 28.49 -15.86 -15.77
CA ALA A 291 29.01 -16.49 -16.98
C ALA A 291 29.77 -17.82 -16.71
N GLY A 292 30.12 -18.10 -15.46
CA GLY A 292 30.70 -19.36 -15.02
C GLY A 292 29.69 -20.51 -14.93
N VAL A 293 28.39 -20.23 -14.81
CA VAL A 293 27.32 -21.23 -14.73
C VAL A 293 26.64 -21.36 -16.10
N ARG A 294 26.82 -22.50 -16.74
CA ARG A 294 26.46 -22.76 -18.14
C ARG A 294 25.64 -24.03 -18.36
N ALA A 295 25.35 -24.78 -17.31
CA ALA A 295 24.58 -26.01 -17.39
C ALA A 295 23.79 -26.27 -16.09
N PRO A 296 22.70 -27.06 -16.17
CA PRO A 296 22.02 -27.58 -14.98
C PRO A 296 22.99 -28.28 -14.02
N GLY A 297 22.72 -28.20 -12.73
CA GLY A 297 23.49 -28.84 -11.66
C GLY A 297 24.75 -28.10 -11.21
N GLN A 298 25.14 -27.02 -11.89
CA GLN A 298 26.33 -26.24 -11.52
C GLN A 298 26.08 -25.23 -10.39
N ARG A 299 24.82 -24.81 -10.19
CA ARG A 299 24.39 -24.01 -9.04
C ARG A 299 23.06 -24.55 -8.53
N VAL A 300 23.08 -25.09 -7.31
CA VAL A 300 21.91 -25.67 -6.64
C VAL A 300 21.91 -25.21 -5.19
N PHE A 301 20.79 -24.71 -4.69
CA PHE A 301 20.67 -24.27 -3.31
C PHE A 301 19.26 -24.52 -2.78
N ASP A 302 19.17 -24.72 -1.48
CA ASP A 302 17.90 -24.85 -0.76
C ASP A 302 17.43 -23.46 -0.33
N VAL A 303 16.11 -23.25 -0.41
CA VAL A 303 15.46 -22.05 0.11
C VAL A 303 14.88 -22.40 1.47
N MET A 304 15.29 -21.67 2.50
CA MET A 304 14.75 -21.78 3.84
C MET A 304 13.95 -20.51 4.18
N LEU A 305 12.69 -20.66 4.58
CA LEU A 305 11.86 -19.56 5.08
C LEU A 305 11.44 -19.87 6.52
N ALA A 306 11.66 -18.93 7.43
CA ALA A 306 11.35 -19.09 8.85
C ALA A 306 11.89 -20.42 9.44
N GLY A 307 13.14 -20.76 9.08
CA GLY A 307 13.80 -21.98 9.54
C GLY A 307 13.38 -23.28 8.84
N ARG A 308 12.42 -23.27 7.91
CA ARG A 308 11.95 -24.47 7.20
C ARG A 308 12.45 -24.51 5.76
N ASN A 309 12.93 -25.67 5.29
CA ASN A 309 13.24 -25.89 3.88
C ASN A 309 11.93 -25.96 3.08
N VAL A 310 11.75 -25.04 2.15
CA VAL A 310 10.51 -24.91 1.35
C VAL A 310 10.69 -25.36 -0.09
N THR A 311 11.92 -25.31 -0.64
CA THR A 311 12.21 -25.78 -2.00
C THR A 311 13.72 -25.89 -2.25
N ARG A 312 14.09 -26.62 -3.31
CA ARG A 312 15.43 -26.65 -3.89
C ARG A 312 15.41 -26.03 -5.28
N ILE A 313 16.30 -25.08 -5.54
CA ILE A 313 16.36 -24.33 -6.80
C ILE A 313 17.65 -24.62 -7.57
N ASP A 314 17.48 -24.85 -8.86
CA ASP A 314 18.51 -24.79 -9.90
C ASP A 314 17.98 -23.88 -11.02
N ILE A 315 18.45 -22.63 -11.06
CA ILE A 315 17.91 -21.60 -11.97
C ILE A 315 18.16 -22.00 -13.42
N PHE A 316 19.36 -22.52 -13.74
CA PHE A 316 19.72 -22.87 -15.10
C PHE A 316 18.86 -24.03 -15.63
N LYS A 317 18.53 -25.00 -14.78
CA LYS A 317 17.59 -26.07 -15.12
C LYS A 317 16.18 -25.55 -15.41
N GLN A 318 15.72 -24.53 -14.68
CA GLN A 318 14.37 -23.99 -14.83
C GLN A 318 14.22 -23.10 -16.07
N VAL A 319 15.19 -22.21 -16.32
CA VAL A 319 15.05 -21.15 -17.33
C VAL A 319 16.31 -20.88 -18.17
N GLY A 320 17.40 -21.60 -17.93
CA GLY A 320 18.70 -21.34 -18.54
C GLY A 320 19.40 -20.09 -17.99
N GLY A 321 20.45 -19.65 -18.67
CA GLY A 321 21.19 -18.44 -18.32
C GLY A 321 20.50 -17.16 -18.79
N PHE A 322 20.71 -16.05 -18.09
CA PHE A 322 20.24 -14.70 -18.44
C PHE A 322 18.72 -14.61 -18.67
N THR A 323 17.94 -15.46 -18.01
CA THR A 323 16.47 -15.44 -18.06
C THR A 323 15.94 -15.26 -16.65
N ALA A 324 14.95 -14.37 -16.49
CA ALA A 324 14.31 -14.11 -15.21
C ALA A 324 13.52 -15.34 -14.74
N PHE A 325 13.77 -15.75 -13.51
CA PHE A 325 13.03 -16.77 -12.78
C PHE A 325 12.48 -16.16 -11.50
N LYS A 326 11.22 -16.45 -11.20
CA LYS A 326 10.51 -15.95 -10.02
C LYS A 326 9.92 -17.14 -9.29
N TRP A 327 10.01 -17.12 -7.98
CA TRP A 327 9.45 -18.16 -7.13
C TRP A 327 8.75 -17.50 -5.94
N THR A 328 7.59 -18.05 -5.54
CA THR A 328 6.79 -17.49 -4.45
C THR A 328 6.33 -18.57 -3.49
N TYR A 329 6.14 -18.19 -2.23
CA TYR A 329 5.67 -19.07 -1.17
C TYR A 329 4.99 -18.26 -0.07
N ILE A 330 3.93 -18.82 0.52
CA ILE A 330 3.21 -18.21 1.64
C ILE A 330 3.67 -18.88 2.93
N VAL A 331 4.27 -18.08 3.81
CA VAL A 331 4.61 -18.48 5.18
C VAL A 331 3.42 -18.14 6.07
N GLU A 332 2.72 -19.16 6.55
CA GLU A 332 1.52 -18.98 7.34
C GLU A 332 1.80 -18.77 8.82
N ASN A 333 1.00 -17.90 9.46
CA ASN A 333 0.90 -17.74 10.92
C ASN A 333 2.27 -17.64 11.63
N LEU A 334 3.08 -16.66 11.20
CA LEU A 334 4.39 -16.41 11.80
C LEU A 334 4.25 -16.00 13.26
N THR A 335 5.00 -16.63 14.17
CA THR A 335 4.95 -16.33 15.61
C THR A 335 6.12 -15.47 16.09
N SER A 336 7.07 -15.16 15.20
CA SER A 336 8.26 -14.34 15.46
C SER A 336 8.09 -12.95 14.84
N SER A 337 8.73 -11.94 15.43
CA SER A 337 8.80 -10.58 14.86
C SER A 337 9.86 -10.42 13.76
N THR A 338 10.63 -11.49 13.50
CA THR A 338 11.64 -11.54 12.45
C THR A 338 11.50 -12.86 11.69
N MET A 339 11.44 -12.78 10.36
CA MET A 339 11.46 -13.92 9.46
C MET A 339 12.82 -14.00 8.76
N SER A 340 13.54 -15.11 8.95
CA SER A 340 14.74 -15.39 8.17
C SER A 340 14.39 -15.94 6.79
N VAL A 341 15.03 -15.38 5.77
CA VAL A 341 15.01 -15.85 4.38
C VAL A 341 16.43 -16.27 4.03
N ARG A 342 16.66 -17.57 3.85
CA ARG A 342 18.00 -18.11 3.61
C ARG A 342 18.09 -18.89 2.31
N LEU A 343 19.22 -18.75 1.62
CA LEU A 343 19.60 -19.57 0.47
C LEU A 343 20.85 -20.37 0.86
N VAL A 344 20.67 -21.66 1.09
CA VAL A 344 21.70 -22.56 1.61
C VAL A 344 22.35 -23.31 0.44
N PRO A 345 23.67 -23.21 0.23
CA PRO A 345 24.34 -23.87 -0.88
C PRO A 345 24.22 -25.39 -0.78
N VAL A 346 23.93 -26.03 -1.93
CA VAL A 346 24.06 -27.48 -2.13
C VAL A 346 25.19 -27.76 -3.12
N VAL A 347 25.21 -27.02 -4.24
CA VAL A 347 26.30 -26.99 -5.22
C VAL A 347 26.52 -25.54 -5.64
N GLY A 348 27.77 -25.07 -5.55
CA GLY A 348 28.10 -23.69 -5.88
C GLY A 348 27.46 -22.68 -4.91
N ARG A 349 27.79 -21.41 -5.10
CA ARG A 349 27.29 -20.33 -4.24
C ARG A 349 25.83 -20.03 -4.59
N PRO A 350 24.93 -19.71 -3.67
CA PRO A 350 23.58 -19.23 -4.02
C PRO A 350 23.64 -17.86 -4.71
N ILE A 351 22.58 -17.48 -5.41
CA ILE A 351 22.45 -16.18 -6.08
C ILE A 351 21.03 -15.64 -5.91
N LEU A 352 20.88 -14.32 -5.72
CA LEU A 352 19.56 -13.66 -5.57
C LEU A 352 19.56 -12.27 -6.22
N CYS A 353 18.57 -11.96 -7.05
CA CYS A 353 18.41 -10.65 -7.70
C CYS A 353 17.55 -9.68 -6.89
N GLY A 354 16.52 -10.19 -6.20
CA GLY A 354 15.61 -9.40 -5.41
C GLY A 354 14.70 -10.26 -4.53
N LEU A 355 14.06 -9.63 -3.57
CA LEU A 355 13.19 -10.25 -2.57
C LEU A 355 12.00 -9.33 -2.32
N GLU A 356 10.78 -9.85 -2.32
CA GLU A 356 9.61 -9.15 -1.79
C GLU A 356 8.97 -9.92 -0.64
N ASN A 357 8.46 -9.21 0.34
CA ASN A 357 7.74 -9.74 1.49
C ASN A 357 6.46 -8.93 1.71
N TYR A 358 5.30 -9.58 1.63
CA TYR A 358 4.01 -8.93 1.85
C TYR A 358 3.27 -9.56 3.01
N ALA A 359 2.87 -8.78 4.00
CA ALA A 359 1.85 -9.21 4.95
C ALA A 359 0.52 -9.37 4.21
N MET A 360 -0.12 -10.51 4.41
CA MET A 360 -1.44 -10.82 3.86
C MET A 360 -2.49 -10.45 4.90
N VAL A 361 -3.12 -9.30 4.72
CA VAL A 361 -4.17 -8.78 5.61
C VAL A 361 -5.53 -9.12 5.00
N PRO A 362 -6.33 -10.01 5.60
CA PRO A 362 -7.67 -10.30 5.12
C PRO A 362 -8.54 -9.04 5.12
N LEU A 363 -9.37 -8.86 4.09
CA LEU A 363 -10.30 -7.75 4.06
C LEU A 363 -11.28 -7.85 5.23
N GLU A 364 -11.55 -6.70 5.85
CA GLU A 364 -12.64 -6.59 6.80
C GLU A 364 -14.01 -6.64 6.11
N THR A 365 -14.98 -7.19 6.83
CA THR A 365 -16.38 -7.15 6.43
C THR A 365 -16.87 -5.71 6.43
N ARG A 366 -17.40 -5.26 5.30
CA ARG A 366 -17.91 -3.90 5.10
C ARG A 366 -19.38 -3.75 5.49
N THR A 367 -19.84 -2.51 5.61
CA THR A 367 -21.28 -2.22 5.64
C THR A 367 -21.94 -2.71 4.35
N VAL A 368 -23.15 -3.26 4.45
CA VAL A 368 -23.93 -3.66 3.28
C VAL A 368 -24.17 -2.44 2.35
N PRO A 369 -23.99 -2.56 1.02
CA PRO A 369 -23.91 -1.39 0.13
C PRO A 369 -25.09 -0.43 0.20
N HIS A 370 -26.32 -0.95 0.27
CA HIS A 370 -27.53 -0.12 0.31
C HIS A 370 -27.64 0.71 1.60
N GLN A 371 -27.19 0.18 2.75
CA GLN A 371 -27.17 0.95 3.99
C GLN A 371 -26.01 1.94 4.03
N ALA A 372 -24.85 1.59 3.46
CA ALA A 372 -23.74 2.53 3.31
C ALA A 372 -24.14 3.73 2.43
N ALA A 373 -24.84 3.48 1.31
CA ALA A 373 -25.39 4.51 0.45
C ALA A 373 -26.41 5.39 1.19
N ALA A 374 -27.32 4.79 1.96
CA ALA A 374 -28.30 5.51 2.77
C ALA A 374 -27.63 6.41 3.82
N MET A 375 -26.59 5.93 4.50
CA MET A 375 -25.83 6.72 5.46
C MET A 375 -25.11 7.91 4.81
N LYS A 376 -24.58 7.71 3.60
CA LYS A 376 -23.99 8.82 2.83
C LYS A 376 -25.05 9.85 2.44
N ALA A 377 -26.23 9.42 2.00
CA ALA A 377 -27.35 10.32 1.72
C ALA A 377 -27.79 11.10 2.98
N LEU A 378 -27.89 10.43 4.13
CA LEU A 378 -28.21 11.07 5.42
C LEU A 378 -27.12 12.05 5.87
N LYS A 379 -25.84 11.71 5.68
CA LYS A 379 -24.72 12.61 5.95
C LYS A 379 -24.90 13.94 5.25
N ASP A 380 -25.21 13.87 3.95
CA ASP A 380 -25.35 15.04 3.09
C ASP A 380 -26.66 15.80 3.39
N SER A 381 -27.78 15.10 3.58
CA SER A 381 -29.09 15.70 3.82
C SER A 381 -29.21 16.39 5.19
N LEU A 382 -28.62 15.81 6.23
CA LEU A 382 -28.59 16.35 7.60
C LEU A 382 -27.40 17.28 7.85
N LYS A 383 -26.61 17.57 6.81
CA LYS A 383 -25.43 18.44 6.86
C LYS A 383 -24.53 18.08 8.05
N ILE A 384 -24.27 16.78 8.20
CA ILE A 384 -23.51 16.24 9.33
C ILE A 384 -22.18 17.00 9.45
N PRO A 385 -21.93 17.64 10.60
CA PRO A 385 -20.69 18.40 10.79
C PRO A 385 -19.46 17.50 10.64
N ALA A 386 -18.42 18.02 9.99
CA ALA A 386 -17.16 17.30 9.76
C ALA A 386 -16.56 16.70 11.06
N ARG A 387 -16.73 17.39 12.19
CA ARG A 387 -16.26 16.92 13.51
C ARG A 387 -16.82 15.55 13.95
N MET A 388 -17.92 15.06 13.38
CA MET A 388 -18.44 13.72 13.68
C MET A 388 -17.64 12.61 12.98
N GLY A 389 -16.78 12.94 12.02
CA GLY A 389 -15.92 11.96 11.36
C GLY A 389 -16.70 10.92 10.53
N TRP A 390 -17.90 11.25 10.05
CA TRP A 390 -18.70 10.38 9.17
C TRP A 390 -18.05 10.24 7.79
N ASN A 391 -16.92 9.55 7.67
CA ASN A 391 -16.14 9.40 6.45
C ASN A 391 -15.77 7.93 6.22
N GLY A 392 -15.75 7.50 4.96
CA GLY A 392 -15.47 6.11 4.60
C GLY A 392 -16.66 5.18 4.83
N ASP A 393 -16.36 3.92 5.18
CA ASP A 393 -17.37 2.91 5.52
C ASP A 393 -17.97 3.19 6.91
N PRO A 394 -19.32 3.18 7.07
CA PRO A 394 -19.96 3.49 8.36
C PRO A 394 -19.66 2.51 9.50
N CYS A 395 -19.34 1.25 9.20
CA CYS A 395 -19.18 0.20 10.20
C CYS A 395 -17.77 -0.41 10.25
N ALA A 396 -16.90 -0.09 9.29
CA ALA A 396 -15.58 -0.67 9.15
C ALA A 396 -14.46 0.40 9.09
N PRO A 397 -13.28 0.10 9.65
CA PRO A 397 -12.89 -1.15 10.29
C PRO A 397 -13.55 -1.34 11.66
N ARG A 398 -13.87 -2.58 12.03
CA ARG A 398 -14.57 -2.93 13.29
C ARG A 398 -13.75 -2.66 14.54
N THR A 399 -12.44 -2.46 14.39
CA THR A 399 -11.52 -2.07 15.47
C THR A 399 -11.70 -0.62 15.90
N TRP A 400 -12.45 0.17 15.11
CA TRP A 400 -12.75 1.57 15.36
C TRP A 400 -14.25 1.80 15.41
N ASP A 401 -14.67 2.79 16.19
CA ASP A 401 -15.99 3.41 16.02
C ASP A 401 -15.93 4.26 14.73
N ALA A 402 -16.07 3.61 13.58
CA ALA A 402 -15.78 4.20 12.27
C ALA A 402 -16.51 5.53 12.06
N TRP A 403 -17.81 5.58 12.37
CA TRP A 403 -18.62 6.79 12.39
C TRP A 403 -19.18 7.04 13.80
N GLU A 404 -18.98 8.25 14.33
CA GLU A 404 -19.46 8.61 15.67
C GLU A 404 -20.99 8.54 15.76
N GLY A 405 -21.52 7.88 16.79
CA GLY A 405 -22.97 7.73 16.98
C GLY A 405 -23.63 6.68 16.08
N VAL A 406 -22.86 5.89 15.32
CA VAL A 406 -23.37 4.78 14.51
C VAL A 406 -23.04 3.46 15.20
N THR A 407 -24.05 2.63 15.46
CA THR A 407 -23.85 1.27 15.97
C THR A 407 -24.16 0.27 14.89
N CYS A 408 -23.26 -0.71 14.74
CA CYS A 408 -23.36 -1.74 13.73
C CYS A 408 -23.27 -3.14 14.32
N HIS A 409 -23.97 -4.08 13.71
CA HIS A 409 -23.92 -5.49 14.07
C HIS A 409 -23.66 -6.39 12.85
N PRO A 410 -23.12 -7.60 13.06
CA PRO A 410 -22.98 -8.58 11.98
C PRO A 410 -24.34 -9.00 11.43
N GLY A 411 -24.56 -8.77 10.14
CA GLY A 411 -25.69 -9.32 9.38
C GLY A 411 -25.26 -10.49 8.50
N ASN A 412 -26.20 -11.00 7.69
CA ASN A 412 -25.95 -12.17 6.82
C ASN A 412 -24.99 -11.91 5.65
N LYS A 413 -24.93 -10.67 5.14
CA LYS A 413 -24.18 -10.31 3.93
C LYS A 413 -23.10 -9.24 4.16
N GLY A 414 -22.92 -8.81 5.40
CA GLY A 414 -22.07 -7.67 5.76
C GLY A 414 -22.46 -7.10 7.12
N LEU A 415 -21.85 -5.99 7.49
CA LEU A 415 -22.26 -5.21 8.65
C LEU A 415 -23.52 -4.43 8.32
N VAL A 416 -24.46 -4.39 9.27
CA VAL A 416 -25.70 -3.62 9.18
C VAL A 416 -25.73 -2.59 10.30
N ILE A 417 -26.39 -1.48 10.05
CA ILE A 417 -26.54 -0.37 10.99
C ILE A 417 -27.82 -0.58 11.77
N THR A 418 -27.71 -0.66 13.08
CA THR A 418 -28.83 -0.98 13.97
C THR A 418 -29.25 0.18 14.84
N GLN A 419 -28.37 1.14 15.12
CA GLN A 419 -28.71 2.34 15.89
C GLN A 419 -27.98 3.58 15.37
N LEU A 420 -28.64 4.72 15.51
CA LEU A 420 -28.11 6.05 15.19
C LEU A 420 -28.37 7.01 16.35
N ASP A 421 -27.31 7.40 17.05
CA ASP A 421 -27.34 8.47 18.04
C ASP A 421 -26.83 9.77 17.43
N LEU A 422 -27.79 10.66 17.16
CA LEU A 422 -27.55 12.00 16.62
C LEU A 422 -27.97 13.10 17.61
N ALA A 423 -28.21 12.75 18.87
CA ALA A 423 -28.73 13.67 19.86
C ALA A 423 -27.76 14.84 20.11
N SER A 424 -28.32 16.03 20.30
CA SER A 424 -27.57 17.26 20.65
C SER A 424 -26.49 17.69 19.65
N GLN A 425 -26.50 17.19 18.41
CA GLN A 425 -25.48 17.51 17.41
C GLN A 425 -25.72 18.79 16.60
N GLY A 426 -26.85 19.46 16.83
CA GLY A 426 -27.22 20.69 16.12
C GLY A 426 -27.45 20.46 14.63
N LEU A 427 -28.06 19.32 14.28
CA LEU A 427 -28.34 18.91 12.91
C LEU A 427 -29.18 19.94 12.16
N LYS A 428 -28.95 20.04 10.85
CA LYS A 428 -29.66 20.95 9.95
C LYS A 428 -30.04 20.23 8.68
N GLY A 429 -31.23 20.44 8.16
CA GLY A 429 -31.66 19.85 6.89
C GLY A 429 -32.83 18.92 7.08
N PHE A 430 -32.83 17.78 6.38
CA PHE A 430 -33.96 16.86 6.33
C PHE A 430 -33.50 15.40 6.32
N ILE A 431 -34.40 14.50 6.69
CA ILE A 431 -34.19 13.05 6.57
C ILE A 431 -34.51 12.66 5.13
N ALA A 432 -33.52 12.09 4.44
CA ALA A 432 -33.67 11.65 3.06
C ALA A 432 -34.47 10.33 2.97
N ASP A 433 -35.17 10.10 1.86
CA ASP A 433 -36.02 8.91 1.65
C ASP A 433 -35.20 7.60 1.71
N GLU A 434 -33.91 7.68 1.42
CA GLU A 434 -32.94 6.58 1.52
C GLU A 434 -32.81 6.03 2.94
N ILE A 435 -33.30 6.72 3.98
CA ILE A 435 -33.42 6.16 5.34
C ILE A 435 -34.21 4.83 5.34
N SER A 436 -35.14 4.66 4.39
CA SER A 436 -35.90 3.42 4.21
C SER A 436 -35.03 2.21 3.84
N TYR A 437 -33.81 2.44 3.34
CA TYR A 437 -32.85 1.38 3.07
C TYR A 437 -32.09 0.93 4.32
N LEU A 438 -32.17 1.65 5.45
CA LEU A 438 -31.67 1.20 6.75
C LEU A 438 -32.65 0.19 7.38
N THR A 439 -32.78 -0.96 6.74
CA THR A 439 -33.77 -2.01 7.08
C THR A 439 -33.60 -2.62 8.47
N ASP A 440 -32.39 -2.54 9.03
CA ASP A 440 -32.03 -3.11 10.31
C ASP A 440 -31.97 -2.04 11.43
N LEU A 441 -32.27 -0.78 11.10
CA LEU A 441 -32.26 0.32 12.07
C LEU A 441 -33.45 0.17 13.04
N GLU A 442 -33.13 -0.01 14.31
CA GLU A 442 -34.10 0.02 15.40
C GLU A 442 -34.17 1.46 15.93
N LEU A 443 -35.33 2.09 15.78
CA LEU A 443 -35.61 3.37 16.42
C LEU A 443 -36.07 3.08 17.86
N GLU A 444 -35.18 3.24 18.83
CA GLU A 444 -35.62 3.38 20.22
C GLU A 444 -36.33 4.73 20.36
N LEU A 445 -37.66 4.67 20.53
CA LEU A 445 -38.55 5.81 20.73
C LEU A 445 -38.58 6.28 22.19
#